data_AF-A0A0E3PSQ5-F1
#
_entry.id   AF-A0A0E3PSQ5-F1
#
_cell.length_a   1.000
_cell.length_b   1.000
_cell.length_c   1.000
_cell.angle_alpha   90.00
_cell.angle_beta   90.00
_cell.angle_gamma   90.00
#
_symmetry.space_group_name_H-M   'P 1'
#
loop_
_entity.id
_entity.type
_entity.pdbx_description
1 polymer ?
#
loop_
_entity_poly.entity_id
_entity_poly.type
_entity_poly.pdbx_seq_one_letter_code
_entity_poly.pdbx_strand_id
1 'polypeptide(L)'
;MAGEINKSCGLDIHKRFLIATILIRSGEKQLQHFDRNEDVILSLRNWDASEKCDVVACESTSDFGVPIHDSLIKHLPFIVGNIRD
;
A
#
# COMPACT_ATOMS: atom_id res chain seq x y z
N MET A 1 -0.69 -19.35 -9.92
CA MET A 1 0.68 -19.62 -9.44
C MET A 1 0.87 -18.81 -8.17
N ALA A 2 0.90 -19.44 -7.00
CA ALA A 2 1.33 -18.73 -5.80
C ALA A 2 2.85 -18.88 -5.72
N GLY A 3 3.56 -17.93 -6.34
CA GLY A 3 5.00 -17.80 -6.16
C GLY A 3 5.33 -17.42 -4.72
N GLU A 4 6.57 -17.65 -4.33
CA GLU A 4 7.06 -17.22 -3.02
C GLU A 4 7.08 -15.68 -2.95
N ILE A 5 6.43 -15.10 -1.94
CA ILE A 5 6.40 -13.65 -1.71
C ILE A 5 7.65 -13.27 -0.92
N ASN A 6 8.53 -12.48 -1.53
CA ASN A 6 9.79 -12.03 -0.95
C ASN A 6 9.68 -10.64 -0.34
N LYS A 7 8.81 -9.79 -0.91
CA LYS A 7 8.58 -8.43 -0.44
C LYS A 7 7.10 -8.11 -0.50
N SER A 8 6.54 -7.70 0.63
CA SER A 8 5.12 -7.34 0.76
C SER A 8 4.98 -5.94 1.31
N CYS A 9 3.94 -5.22 0.88
CA CYS A 9 3.60 -3.90 1.38
C CYS A 9 2.22 -3.94 2.06
N GLY A 10 2.14 -3.42 3.27
CA GLY A 10 0.89 -3.21 4.00
C GLY A 10 0.55 -1.72 4.03
N LEU A 11 -0.66 -1.38 3.61
CA LEU A 11 -1.21 -0.02 3.67
C LEU A 11 -2.26 0.05 4.79
N ASP A 12 -2.07 0.98 5.71
CA ASP A 12 -3.03 1.34 6.75
C ASP A 12 -3.47 2.79 6.51
N ILE A 13 -4.69 2.96 5.99
CA ILE A 13 -5.22 4.24 5.52
C ILE A 13 -6.21 4.79 6.55
N HIS A 14 -5.80 5.90 7.18
CA HIS A 14 -6.61 6.68 8.10
C HIS A 14 -7.22 7.90 7.41
N LYS A 15 -8.15 8.56 8.10
CA LYS A 15 -8.79 9.78 7.58
C LYS A 15 -7.83 10.95 7.37
N ARG A 16 -6.72 10.99 8.12
CA ARG A 16 -5.77 12.13 8.16
C ARG A 16 -4.38 11.80 7.61
N PHE A 17 -4.03 10.53 7.56
CA PHE A 17 -2.71 10.07 7.18
C PHE A 17 -2.80 8.63 6.66
N LEU A 18 -1.70 8.17 6.08
CA LEU A 18 -1.51 6.85 5.51
C LEU A 18 -0.17 6.34 6.04
N ILE A 19 -0.12 5.08 6.46
CA ILE A 19 1.12 4.39 6.79
C ILE A 19 1.30 3.27 5.77
N ALA A 20 2.48 3.23 5.15
CA ALA A 20 2.89 2.15 4.29
C ALA A 20 4.07 1.41 4.93
N THR A 21 3.95 0.09 5.06
CA THR A 21 4.98 -0.75 5.68
C THR A 21 5.40 -1.83 4.70
N ILE A 22 6.67 -1.85 4.36
CA ILE A 22 7.29 -2.94 3.60
C ILE A 22 7.88 -3.94 4.56
N LEU A 23 7.58 -5.21 4.34
CA LEU A 23 8.21 -6.35 4.99
C LEU A 23 8.93 -7.18 3.94
N ILE A 24 10.24 -7.31 4.13
CA ILE A 24 11.09 -8.20 3.34
C ILE A 24 11.20 -9.52 4.09
N ARG A 25 11.26 -10.63 3.35
CA ARG A 25 11.33 -11.99 3.92
C ARG A 25 12.50 -12.22 4.87
N SER A 26 13.59 -11.48 4.69
CA SER A 26 14.73 -11.46 5.62
C SER A 26 14.38 -10.94 7.02
N GLY A 27 13.20 -10.33 7.19
CA GLY A 27 12.72 -9.73 8.44
C GLY A 27 12.92 -8.21 8.50
N GLU A 28 13.59 -7.62 7.51
CA GLU A 28 13.76 -6.16 7.42
C GLU A 28 12.40 -5.49 7.16
N LYS A 29 12.19 -4.36 7.85
CA LYS A 29 10.97 -3.56 7.77
C LYS A 29 11.31 -2.13 7.44
N GLN A 30 10.55 -1.56 6.51
CA GLN A 30 10.63 -0.14 6.18
C GLN A 30 9.24 0.45 6.34
N LEU A 31 9.14 1.52 7.12
CA LEU A 31 7.89 2.19 7.41
C LEU A 31 7.97 3.61 6.88
N GLN A 32 6.93 3.99 6.12
CA GLN A 32 6.80 5.33 5.58
C GLN A 32 5.45 5.91 6.01
N HIS A 33 5.51 7.09 6.63
CA HIS A 33 4.33 7.88 6.98
C HIS A 33 4.06 8.91 5.89
N PHE A 34 2.79 9.10 5.57
CA PHE A 34 2.32 10.06 4.60
C PHE A 34 1.14 10.84 5.18
N ASP A 35 1.22 12.17 5.20
CA ASP A 35 0.08 13.00 5.54
C ASP A 35 -0.92 13.08 4.37
N ARG A 36 -2.22 13.16 4.67
CA ARG A 36 -3.25 13.29 3.63
C ARG A 36 -3.16 14.68 3.00
N ASN A 37 -2.65 14.73 1.78
CA ASN A 37 -2.62 15.90 0.91
C ASN A 37 -3.01 15.49 -0.52
N GLU A 38 -3.11 16.46 -1.43
CA GLU A 38 -3.55 16.23 -2.81
C GLU A 38 -2.61 15.29 -3.59
N ASP A 39 -1.31 15.29 -3.26
CA ASP A 39 -0.27 14.52 -3.94
C ASP A 39 0.03 13.15 -3.30
N VAL A 40 -0.68 12.80 -2.23
CA VAL A 40 -0.32 11.64 -1.40
C VAL A 40 -0.44 10.32 -2.16
N ILE A 41 -1.44 10.19 -3.04
CA ILE A 41 -1.66 8.98 -3.85
C ILE A 41 -0.50 8.79 -4.83
N LEU A 42 -0.07 9.87 -5.48
CA LEU A 42 1.06 9.84 -6.41
C LEU A 42 2.36 9.50 -5.66
N SER A 43 2.56 10.11 -4.50
CA SER A 43 3.74 9.86 -3.66
C SER A 43 3.81 8.40 -3.19
N LEU A 44 2.68 7.85 -2.73
CA LEU A 44 2.57 6.44 -2.33
C LEU A 44 2.87 5.51 -3.51
N ARG A 45 2.26 5.78 -4.67
CA ARG A 45 2.45 4.96 -5.88
C ARG A 45 3.90 4.96 -6.33
N ASN A 46 4.55 6.12 -6.33
CA ASN A 46 5.96 6.22 -6.72
C ASN A 46 6.86 5.45 -5.76
N TRP A 47 6.57 5.51 -4.46
CA TRP A 47 7.30 4.78 -3.44
C TRP A 47 7.11 3.26 -3.57
N ASP A 48 5.88 2.79 -3.68
CA ASP A 48 5.60 1.35 -3.84
C ASP A 48 6.22 0.80 -5.14
N ALA A 49 6.12 1.57 -6.24
CA ALA A 49 6.74 1.22 -7.51
C ALA A 49 8.29 1.20 -7.46
N SER A 50 8.92 2.10 -6.70
CA SER A 50 10.37 2.07 -6.52
C SER A 50 10.82 0.84 -5.73
N GLU A 51 10.00 0.40 -4.78
CA GLU A 51 10.33 -0.69 -3.88
C GLU A 51 10.06 -2.08 -4.49
N LYS A 52 9.24 -2.18 -5.53
CA LYS A 52 8.95 -3.41 -6.30
C LYS A 52 8.44 -4.56 -5.42
N CYS A 53 7.38 -4.29 -4.65
CA CYS A 53 6.71 -5.30 -3.84
C CYS A 53 6.00 -6.34 -4.71
N ASP A 54 5.99 -7.60 -4.28
CA ASP A 54 5.29 -8.69 -4.99
C ASP A 54 3.78 -8.62 -4.77
N VAL A 55 3.36 -8.04 -3.65
CA VAL A 55 1.96 -7.88 -3.24
C VAL A 55 1.80 -6.64 -2.37
N VAL A 56 0.65 -5.99 -2.50
CA VAL A 56 0.16 -4.97 -1.56
C VAL A 56 -1.10 -5.49 -0.88
N ALA A 57 -1.18 -5.35 0.44
CA ALA A 57 -2.39 -5.55 1.22
C ALA A 57 -2.83 -4.20 1.80
N CYS A 58 -4.12 -3.91 1.76
CA CYS A 58 -4.67 -2.62 2.17
C CYS A 58 -5.82 -2.77 3.16
N GLU A 59 -5.72 -2.01 4.25
CA GLU A 59 -6.76 -1.78 5.24
C GLU A 59 -7.07 -0.28 5.26
N SER A 60 -8.35 0.06 5.20
CA SER A 60 -8.79 1.44 5.15
C SER A 60 -10.01 1.68 6.03
N THR A 61 -9.89 2.65 6.92
CA THR A 61 -11.00 3.20 7.70
C THR A 61 -11.58 4.49 7.07
N SER A 62 -11.07 4.85 5.89
CA SER A 62 -11.29 6.11 5.18
C SER A 62 -11.91 5.87 3.80
N ASP A 63 -12.60 6.88 3.27
CA ASP A 63 -13.09 6.93 1.89
C ASP A 63 -11.94 6.94 0.85
N PHE A 64 -10.73 7.21 1.32
CA PHE A 64 -9.51 7.29 0.50
C PHE A 64 -8.97 5.91 0.04
N GLY A 65 -9.54 4.82 0.55
CA GLY A 65 -9.14 3.46 0.17
C GLY A 65 -9.42 3.14 -1.31
N VAL A 66 -10.55 3.60 -1.85
CA VAL A 66 -10.95 3.31 -3.24
C VAL A 66 -10.01 3.97 -4.26
N PRO A 67 -9.67 5.27 -4.18
CA PRO A 67 -8.70 5.89 -5.09
C PRO A 67 -7.30 5.23 -5.08
N ILE A 68 -6.84 4.76 -3.91
CA ILE A 68 -5.55 4.09 -3.77
C ILE A 68 -5.59 2.70 -4.41
N HIS A 69 -6.65 1.94 -4.14
CA HIS A 69 -6.89 0.64 -4.79
C HIS A 69 -6.84 0.77 -6.32
N ASP A 70 -7.61 1.69 -6.89
CA ASP A 70 -7.72 1.87 -8.35
C ASP A 70 -6.40 2.29 -9.00
N SER A 71 -5.55 2.98 -8.23
CA SER A 71 -4.22 3.41 -8.67
C SER A 71 -3.19 2.28 -8.64
N LEU A 72 -3.33 1.30 -7.75
CA LEU A 72 -2.32 0.26 -7.50
C LEU A 72 -2.66 -1.11 -8.11
N ILE A 73 -3.95 -1.51 -8.14
CA ILE A 73 -4.38 -2.84 -8.62
C ILE A 73 -4.00 -3.12 -10.07
N LYS A 74 -3.77 -2.06 -10.87
CA LYS A 74 -3.34 -2.18 -12.28
C LYS A 74 -1.88 -2.61 -12.43
N HIS A 75 -1.07 -2.53 -11.38
CA HIS A 75 0.38 -2.72 -11.44
C HIS A 75 0.87 -3.97 -10.73
N LEU A 76 0.17 -4.41 -9.69
CA LEU A 76 0.57 -5.55 -8.89
C LEU A 76 -0.63 -6.19 -8.17
N PRO A 77 -0.50 -7.44 -7.69
CA PRO A 77 -1.53 -8.09 -6.88
C PRO A 77 -1.90 -7.24 -5.65
N PHE A 78 -3.18 -6.93 -5.52
CA PHE A 78 -3.70 -6.09 -4.44
C PHE A 78 -4.73 -6.86 -3.61
N ILE A 79 -4.52 -6.94 -2.30
CA ILE A 79 -5.38 -7.62 -1.34
C ILE A 79 -6.15 -6.57 -0.54
N VAL A 80 -7.47 -6.66 -0.53
CA VAL A 80 -8.34 -5.80 0.27
C VAL A 80 -8.66 -6.50 1.59
N GLY A 81 -8.14 -5.97 2.69
CA GLY A 81 -8.46 -6.44 4.04
C GLY A 81 -9.76 -5.83 4.57
N ASN A 82 -9.97 -4.53 4.30
CA ASN A 82 -11.17 -3.76 4.58
C ASN A 82 -11.09 -2.44 3.79
N ILE A 83 -12.09 -2.13 2.98
CA ILE A 83 -12.21 -0.81 2.32
C ILE A 83 -13.62 -0.31 2.59
N ARG A 84 -13.72 0.92 3.09
CA ARG A 84 -14.99 1.66 3.14
C ARG A 84 -15.14 2.41 1.82
N ASP A 85 -16.29 2.21 1.16
CA ASP A 85 -16.73 3.07 0.07
C ASP A 85 -17.38 4.37 0.60
#